data_AF-A0A8S3TML7-F1
#
_entry.id   AF-A0A8S3TML7-F1
#
_cell.length_a   1.000
_cell.length_b   1.000
_cell.length_c   1.000
_cell.angle_alpha   90.00
_cell.angle_beta   90.00
_cell.angle_gamma   90.00
#
_symmetry.space_group_name_H-M   'P 1'
#
loop_
_entity.id
_entity.type
_entity.pdbx_description
1 polymer ?
#
loop_
_entity_poly.entity_id
_entity_poly.type
_entity_poly.pdbx_seq_one_letter_code
_entity_poly.pdbx_strand_id
1 'polypeptide(L)'
;MAALIGARLADHVKSVLHIEDITFWSDSQIVLQWLSTSKQLKRFIRNRVTEIRKLTNTQEWRYCPTKDNPADLLTRGLSVSQFEKNTLWFNGPEWITDISKWPSWKPNDTTVLLTSTDIEDSSTADNEIDNQQGIHQIVQITRYSTLSKLLRITAYLLRFIRNCRSPILQRNKAKYVSREELQDATECWILNCQRTSFKDEMLYLKLKDTKPTVLVRQLRLYLNNKDAICCGGRIHNAPVCENTKFPYLLPRNYASSVWAPFKRNLLTKSKMYKKSDMTDIWIQ
;
A
#
# COMPACT_ATOMS: atom_id res chain seq x y z
N MET A 1 4.27 10.98 11.05
CA MET A 1 3.79 12.37 10.95
C MET A 1 3.45 12.93 12.33
N ALA A 2 2.65 12.23 13.14
CA ALA A 2 2.32 12.62 14.51
C ALA A 2 3.55 12.98 15.38
N ALA A 3 4.58 12.13 15.40
CA ALA A 3 5.82 12.41 16.15
C ALA A 3 6.50 13.74 15.79
N LEU A 4 6.51 14.13 14.51
CA LEU A 4 7.10 15.41 14.09
C LEU A 4 6.26 16.59 14.57
N ILE A 5 4.93 16.47 14.52
CA ILE A 5 4.01 17.49 15.01
C ILE A 5 4.18 17.64 16.52
N GLY A 6 4.25 16.51 17.25
CA GLY A 6 4.51 16.48 18.69
C GLY A 6 5.84 17.15 19.06
N ALA A 7 6.91 16.87 18.32
CA ALA A 7 8.22 17.51 18.54
C ALA A 7 8.17 19.03 18.36
N ARG A 8 7.56 19.52 17.27
CA ARG A 8 7.40 20.96 17.01
C ARG A 8 6.52 21.64 18.06
N LEU A 9 5.44 20.98 18.48
CA LEU A 9 4.55 21.49 19.52
C LEU A 9 5.29 21.59 20.85
N ALA A 10 6.01 20.53 21.24
CA ALA A 10 6.78 20.51 22.47
C ALA A 10 7.87 21.57 22.48
N ASP A 11 8.61 21.76 21.39
CA ASP A 11 9.61 22.83 21.24
C ASP A 11 9.00 24.22 21.48
N HIS A 12 7.84 24.49 20.83
CA HIS A 12 7.11 25.73 21.05
C HIS A 12 6.63 25.89 22.50
N VAL A 13 5.95 24.88 23.05
CA VAL A 13 5.40 24.91 24.41
C VAL A 13 6.50 25.04 25.45
N LYS A 14 7.65 24.38 25.26
CA LYS A 14 8.82 24.49 26.14
C LYS A 14 9.30 25.93 26.24
N SER A 15 9.38 26.64 25.11
CA SER A 15 9.77 28.05 25.09
C SER A 15 8.76 28.98 25.77
N VAL A 16 7.46 28.69 25.65
CA VAL A 16 6.39 29.56 26.16
C VAL A 16 6.09 29.33 27.64
N LEU A 17 6.10 28.07 28.08
CA LEU A 17 5.68 27.66 29.42
C LEU A 17 6.86 27.34 30.35
N HIS A 18 8.10 27.48 29.89
CA HIS A 18 9.32 27.20 30.67
C HIS A 18 9.35 25.80 31.30
N ILE A 19 8.93 24.79 30.56
CA ILE A 19 8.93 23.39 31.01
C ILE A 19 10.37 22.87 31.02
N GLU A 20 10.81 22.31 32.15
CA GLU A 20 12.16 21.77 32.31
C GLU A 20 12.31 20.42 31.58
N ASP A 21 11.42 19.47 31.90
CA ASP A 21 11.49 18.08 31.42
C ASP A 21 10.29 17.69 30.55
N ILE A 22 10.59 17.08 29.40
CA ILE A 22 9.58 16.55 28.46
C ILE A 22 9.94 15.11 28.12
N THR A 23 8.97 14.20 28.28
CA THR A 23 9.08 12.82 27.81
C THR A 23 8.07 12.60 26.69
N PHE A 24 8.53 12.06 25.57
CA PHE A 24 7.70 11.76 24.40
C PHE A 24 7.32 10.29 24.41
N TRP A 25 6.02 10.00 24.29
CA TRP A 25 5.51 8.63 24.25
C TRP A 25 4.97 8.31 22.86
N SER A 26 5.41 7.18 22.29
CA SER A 26 4.95 6.71 20.99
C SER A 26 4.66 5.21 21.03
N ASP A 27 3.51 4.81 20.51
CA ASP A 27 3.16 3.41 20.31
C ASP A 27 3.70 2.82 19.01
N SER A 28 4.17 3.69 18.11
CA SER A 28 4.79 3.28 16.85
C SER A 28 6.24 2.86 17.06
N GLN A 29 6.46 1.56 17.25
CA GLN A 29 7.80 0.98 17.41
C GLN A 29 8.74 1.29 16.22
N ILE A 30 8.21 1.37 15.00
CA ILE A 30 9.00 1.71 13.82
C ILE A 30 9.50 3.16 13.86
N VAL A 31 8.71 4.10 14.42
CA VAL A 31 9.15 5.49 14.60
C VAL A 31 10.26 5.57 15.64
N LEU A 32 10.11 4.85 16.77
CA LEU A 32 11.16 4.78 17.79
C LEU A 32 12.46 4.19 17.23
N GLN A 33 12.36 3.14 16.39
CA GLN A 33 13.50 2.57 15.70
C GLN A 33 14.15 3.55 14.71
N TRP A 34 13.36 4.34 13.97
CA TRP A 34 13.91 5.38 13.11
C TRP A 34 14.62 6.49 13.89
N LEU A 35 14.13 6.82 15.09
CA LEU A 35 14.75 7.82 15.96
C LEU A 35 16.03 7.32 16.63
N SER A 36 16.16 6.03 16.89
CA SER A 36 17.37 5.44 17.49
C SER A 36 18.43 5.00 16.47
N THR A 37 18.06 4.73 15.21
CA THR A 37 18.99 4.14 14.24
C THR A 37 19.99 5.12 13.63
N SER A 38 21.24 4.70 13.46
CA SER A 38 22.23 5.39 12.63
C SER A 38 22.16 4.98 11.15
N LYS A 39 21.35 3.97 10.79
CA LYS A 39 21.24 3.47 9.41
C LYS A 39 20.63 4.52 8.49
N GLN A 40 21.01 4.45 7.22
CA GLN A 40 20.53 5.38 6.21
C GLN A 40 19.04 5.14 5.88
N LEU A 41 18.18 6.12 6.18
CA LEU A 41 16.73 6.05 5.95
C LEU A 41 16.35 6.65 4.59
N LYS A 42 15.22 6.20 4.01
CA LYS A 42 14.61 6.83 2.81
C LYS A 42 14.42 8.34 3.01
N ARG A 43 14.66 9.16 1.98
CA ARG A 43 14.67 10.63 2.04
C ARG A 43 13.47 11.25 2.78
N PHE A 44 12.26 10.76 2.50
CA PHE A 44 11.04 11.25 3.16
C PHE A 44 11.03 11.02 4.67
N ILE A 45 11.52 9.86 5.13
CA ILE A 45 11.61 9.51 6.55
C ILE A 45 12.78 10.25 7.18
N ARG A 46 13.94 10.23 6.52
CA ARG A 46 15.18 10.89 6.94
C ARG A 46 14.93 12.36 7.26
N ASN A 47 14.32 13.12 6.34
CA ASN A 47 14.08 14.55 6.55
C ASN A 47 13.29 14.82 7.85
N ARG A 48 12.29 13.97 8.15
CA ARG A 48 11.46 14.10 9.36
C ARG A 48 12.21 13.68 10.63
N VAL A 49 12.94 12.58 10.56
CA VAL A 49 13.78 12.10 11.68
C VAL A 49 14.87 13.12 12.01
N THR A 50 15.53 13.68 10.99
CA THR A 50 16.52 14.74 11.16
C THR A 50 15.92 15.95 11.85
N GLU A 51 14.70 16.35 11.48
CA GLU A 51 14.03 17.46 12.14
C GLU A 51 13.66 17.15 13.59
N ILE A 52 13.07 15.97 13.86
CA ILE A 52 12.74 15.56 15.25
C ILE A 52 14.00 15.55 16.13
N ARG A 53 15.11 15.01 15.62
CA ARG A 53 16.40 14.97 16.33
C ARG A 53 17.04 16.34 16.55
N LYS A 54 16.64 17.35 15.76
CA LYS A 54 17.06 18.75 16.00
C LYS A 54 16.24 19.42 17.10
N LEU A 55 14.97 19.05 17.22
CA LEU A 55 14.02 19.65 18.17
C LEU A 55 13.99 18.95 19.53
N THR A 56 14.39 17.68 19.60
CA THR A 56 14.23 16.83 20.80
C THR A 56 15.43 15.92 20.98
N ASN A 57 15.67 15.46 22.21
CA ASN A 57 16.68 14.45 22.47
C ASN A 57 16.07 13.06 22.25
N THR A 58 16.74 12.19 21.49
CA THR A 58 16.30 10.82 21.25
C THR A 58 16.08 9.99 22.52
N GLN A 59 16.74 10.33 23.63
CA GLN A 59 16.58 9.63 24.92
C GLN A 59 15.28 10.00 25.65
N GLU A 60 14.63 11.09 25.26
CA GLU A 60 13.32 11.52 25.78
C GLU A 60 12.17 10.72 25.15
N TRP A 61 12.44 9.94 24.09
CA TRP A 61 11.43 9.14 23.41
C TRP A 61 11.31 7.74 24.02
N ARG A 62 10.10 7.40 24.43
CA ARG A 62 9.74 6.14 25.08
C ARG A 62 8.61 5.44 24.35
N TYR A 63 8.55 4.12 24.52
CA TYR A 63 7.47 3.30 24.00
C TYR A 63 6.25 3.37 24.89
N CYS A 64 5.06 3.49 24.30
CA CYS A 64 3.79 3.33 25.00
C CYS A 64 3.01 2.19 24.34
N PRO A 65 2.45 1.22 25.08
CA PRO A 65 1.54 0.23 24.50
C PRO A 65 0.37 0.91 23.78
N THR A 66 -0.01 0.42 22.59
CA THR A 66 -1.11 1.01 21.80
C THR A 66 -2.42 1.13 22.58
N LYS A 67 -2.69 0.18 23.49
CA LYS A 67 -3.90 0.21 24.34
C LYS A 67 -3.89 1.33 25.38
N ASP A 68 -2.69 1.80 25.73
CA ASP A 68 -2.44 2.79 26.78
C ASP A 68 -2.12 4.17 26.17
N ASN A 69 -2.23 4.31 24.85
CA ASN A 69 -1.97 5.55 24.14
C ASN A 69 -3.24 6.41 24.04
N PRO A 70 -3.40 7.48 24.84
CA PRO A 70 -4.61 8.32 24.80
C PRO A 70 -4.78 9.05 23.46
N ALA A 71 -3.70 9.30 22.71
CA ALA A 71 -3.79 9.94 21.40
C ALA A 71 -4.54 9.08 20.37
N ASP A 72 -4.53 7.75 20.53
CA ASP A 72 -5.20 6.81 19.63
C ASP A 72 -6.74 6.84 19.79
N LEU A 73 -7.22 7.27 20.96
CA LEU A 73 -8.65 7.46 21.24
C LEU A 73 -9.27 8.51 20.31
N LEU A 74 -8.57 9.62 20.09
CA LEU A 74 -9.03 10.68 19.20
C LEU A 74 -8.88 10.33 17.73
N THR A 75 -7.84 9.59 17.35
CA THR A 75 -7.61 9.23 15.93
C THR A 75 -8.59 8.16 15.43
N ARG A 76 -9.04 7.24 16.30
CA ARG A 76 -10.03 6.21 15.96
C ARG A 76 -11.48 6.69 16.03
N GLY A 77 -11.71 7.78 16.77
CA GLY A 77 -13.03 8.33 17.02
C GLY A 77 -13.68 7.68 18.25
N LEU A 78 -14.28 8.53 19.09
CA LEU A 78 -15.02 8.13 20.27
C LEU A 78 -16.37 8.86 20.32
N SER A 79 -17.40 8.21 20.85
CA SER A 79 -18.65 8.90 21.16
C SER A 79 -18.49 9.80 22.38
N VAL A 80 -19.29 10.87 22.48
CA VAL A 80 -19.24 11.82 23.59
C VAL A 80 -19.41 11.12 24.95
N SER A 81 -20.38 10.21 25.06
CA SER A 81 -20.66 9.47 26.29
C SER A 81 -19.53 8.52 26.71
N GLN A 82 -18.78 7.97 25.75
CA GLN A 82 -17.59 7.17 26.04
C GLN A 82 -16.40 8.05 26.41
N PHE A 83 -16.28 9.23 25.80
CA PHE A 83 -15.21 10.18 26.07
C PHE A 83 -15.31 10.73 27.50
N GLU A 84 -16.49 11.13 27.93
CA GLU A 84 -16.75 11.60 29.30
C GLU A 84 -16.35 10.60 30.38
N LYS A 85 -16.44 9.30 30.08
CA LYS A 85 -16.12 8.21 31.01
C LYS A 85 -14.69 7.66 30.82
N ASN A 86 -13.90 8.24 29.92
CA ASN A 86 -12.61 7.68 29.55
C ASN A 86 -11.50 8.13 30.52
N THR A 87 -11.20 7.26 31.49
CA THR A 87 -10.15 7.52 32.49
C THR A 87 -8.76 7.63 31.87
N LEU A 88 -8.46 6.88 30.80
CA LEU A 88 -7.16 6.93 30.12
C LEU A 88 -6.88 8.32 29.50
N TRP A 89 -7.89 8.99 28.96
CA TRP A 89 -7.75 10.33 28.40
C TRP A 89 -7.47 11.38 29.48
N PHE A 90 -8.23 11.36 30.56
CA PHE A 90 -8.15 12.39 31.61
C PHE A 90 -6.98 12.19 32.57
N ASN A 91 -6.65 10.93 32.89
CA ASN A 91 -5.64 10.62 33.91
C ASN A 91 -4.33 10.07 33.31
N GLY A 92 -4.34 9.69 32.03
CA GLY A 92 -3.23 8.94 31.44
C GLY A 92 -3.20 7.48 31.92
N PRO A 93 -2.19 6.71 31.46
CA PRO A 93 -2.02 5.33 31.88
C PRO A 93 -1.47 5.24 33.31
N GLU A 94 -1.88 4.21 34.06
CA GLU A 94 -1.55 4.06 35.48
C GLU A 94 -0.05 4.05 35.79
N TRP A 95 0.77 3.61 34.84
CA TRP A 95 2.22 3.53 34.98
C TRP A 95 2.95 4.86 34.73
N ILE A 96 2.28 5.92 34.25
CA ILE A 96 2.98 7.14 33.80
C ILE A 96 3.74 7.86 34.92
N THR A 97 3.22 7.79 36.14
CA THR A 97 3.81 8.46 37.32
C THR A 97 4.90 7.63 38.01
N ASP A 98 4.94 6.33 37.77
CA ASP A 98 5.87 5.40 38.41
C ASP A 98 6.91 4.90 37.41
N ILE A 99 8.09 5.53 37.43
CA ILE A 99 9.21 5.25 36.52
C ILE A 99 9.59 3.77 36.52
N SER A 100 9.44 3.08 37.66
CA SER A 100 9.77 1.65 37.77
C SER A 100 8.83 0.75 36.96
N LYS A 101 7.62 1.24 36.66
CA LYS A 101 6.59 0.54 35.88
C LYS A 101 6.56 0.96 34.43
N TRP A 102 7.45 1.86 34.01
CA TRP A 102 7.46 2.33 32.64
C TRP A 102 7.67 1.17 31.66
N PRO A 103 6.87 1.10 30.59
CA PRO A 103 6.97 0.03 29.61
C PRO A 103 8.35 0.04 28.95
N SER A 104 9.03 -1.10 29.03
CA SER A 104 10.28 -1.30 28.32
C SER A 104 10.00 -1.75 26.89
N TRP A 105 10.74 -1.19 25.94
CA TRP A 105 10.76 -1.67 24.57
C TRP A 105 12.11 -2.30 24.29
N LYS A 106 12.07 -3.57 23.91
CA LYS A 106 13.23 -4.26 23.32
C LYS A 106 13.09 -4.13 21.81
N PRO A 107 14.05 -3.52 21.12
CA PRO A 107 14.07 -3.54 19.66
C PRO A 107 14.19 -5.00 19.21
N ASN A 108 13.09 -5.62 18.78
CA ASN A 108 13.19 -6.88 18.07
C ASN A 108 13.76 -6.56 16.68
N ASP A 109 14.82 -7.27 16.28
CA ASP A 109 15.51 -7.13 14.99
C ASP A 109 14.62 -7.39 13.74
N THR A 110 13.32 -7.58 13.92
CA THR A 110 12.37 -7.95 12.85
C THR A 110 11.68 -6.76 12.18
N THR A 111 11.86 -5.52 12.64
CA THR A 111 11.43 -4.37 11.82
C THR A 111 12.46 -4.14 10.73
N VAL A 112 12.17 -4.63 9.52
CA VAL A 112 12.89 -4.27 8.29
C VAL A 112 12.91 -2.76 8.20
N LEU A 113 14.02 -2.15 8.63
CA LEU A 113 14.29 -0.75 8.37
C LEU A 113 14.38 -0.65 6.85
N LEU A 114 13.43 0.04 6.24
CA LEU A 114 13.48 0.41 4.82
C LEU A 114 14.68 1.35 4.63
N THR A 115 15.86 0.76 4.56
CA THR A 115 17.12 1.46 4.35
C THR A 115 17.18 1.95 2.91
N SER A 116 17.89 3.05 2.69
CA SER A 116 18.07 3.59 1.33
C SER A 116 18.90 2.69 0.40
N THR A 117 19.44 1.58 0.89
CA THR A 117 20.11 0.55 0.08
C THR A 117 19.16 -0.29 -0.77
N ASP A 118 17.83 -0.16 -0.63
CA ASP A 118 16.88 -0.80 -1.57
C ASP A 118 16.65 0.03 -2.86
N ILE A 119 17.41 1.11 -3.04
CA ILE A 119 17.48 1.87 -4.31
C ILE A 119 18.93 2.32 -4.46
N GLU A 120 19.83 1.39 -4.76
CA GLU A 120 21.01 1.76 -5.53
C GLU A 120 20.53 2.05 -6.95
N ASP A 121 20.57 3.33 -7.32
CA ASP A 121 20.72 3.77 -8.70
C ASP A 121 22.01 3.16 -9.26
N SER A 122 21.97 1.88 -9.62
CA SER A 122 22.96 1.29 -10.52
C SER A 122 22.46 1.53 -11.94
N SER A 123 22.91 2.66 -12.49
CA SER A 123 23.08 2.82 -13.92
C SER A 123 24.09 1.79 -14.42
N THR A 124 23.62 0.57 -14.62
CA THR A 124 24.25 -0.40 -15.52
C THR A 124 23.12 -0.96 -16.37
N ALA A 125 23.12 -0.55 -17.63
CA ALA A 125 22.43 -1.27 -18.68
C ALA A 125 22.87 -2.74 -18.60
N ASP A 126 21.98 -3.60 -18.13
CA ASP A 126 21.73 -4.93 -18.68
C ASP A 126 20.79 -5.71 -17.73
N ASN A 127 19.71 -6.23 -18.31
CA ASN A 127 18.67 -7.11 -17.73
C ASN A 127 17.59 -6.44 -16.84
N GLU A 128 16.80 -5.55 -17.44
CA GLU A 128 15.48 -5.16 -16.92
C GLU A 128 14.47 -6.32 -16.97
N ILE A 129 14.41 -7.12 -15.90
CA ILE A 129 13.18 -7.84 -15.55
C ILE A 129 12.80 -7.47 -14.11
N ASP A 130 12.09 -6.34 -14.03
CA ASP A 130 10.95 -6.10 -13.15
C ASP A 130 11.13 -6.37 -11.65
N ASN A 131 11.95 -5.55 -10.99
CA ASN A 131 11.83 -5.27 -9.55
C ASN A 131 10.76 -4.18 -9.27
N GLN A 132 9.71 -4.06 -10.09
CA GLN A 132 8.63 -3.10 -9.80
C GLN A 132 7.80 -3.62 -8.62
N GLN A 133 8.05 -3.03 -7.45
CA GLN A 133 7.16 -3.08 -6.29
C GLN A 133 5.73 -2.78 -6.75
N GLY A 134 4.88 -3.80 -6.76
CA GLY A 134 3.51 -3.69 -7.27
C GLY A 134 2.64 -2.75 -6.41
N ILE A 135 1.57 -2.20 -6.99
CA ILE A 135 0.67 -1.25 -6.33
C ILE A 135 0.10 -1.77 -5.00
N HIS A 136 0.03 -3.09 -4.81
CA HIS A 136 -0.37 -3.73 -3.56
C HIS A 136 0.51 -3.36 -2.34
N GLN A 137 1.76 -2.93 -2.55
CA GLN A 137 2.65 -2.48 -1.48
C GLN A 137 2.33 -1.04 -1.03
N ILE A 138 1.77 -0.22 -1.93
CA ILE A 138 1.40 1.18 -1.67
C ILE A 138 -0.05 1.24 -1.16
N VAL A 139 -0.94 0.46 -1.75
CA VAL A 139 -2.36 0.44 -1.44
C VAL A 139 -2.71 -0.92 -0.86
N GLN A 140 -2.87 -0.97 0.47
CA GLN A 140 -3.33 -2.19 1.14
C GLN A 140 -4.81 -2.43 0.83
N ILE A 141 -5.06 -3.42 -0.03
CA ILE A 141 -6.38 -3.85 -0.49
C ILE A 141 -7.32 -4.14 0.67
N THR A 142 -6.80 -4.74 1.75
CA THR A 142 -7.56 -5.16 2.96
C THR A 142 -8.21 -4.01 3.71
N ARG A 143 -7.82 -2.76 3.43
CA ARG A 143 -8.40 -1.57 4.08
C ARG A 143 -9.72 -1.10 3.46
N TYR A 144 -10.20 -1.76 2.40
CA TYR A 144 -11.37 -1.31 1.64
C TYR A 144 -12.48 -2.36 1.60
N SER A 145 -13.70 -1.94 1.89
CA SER A 145 -14.89 -2.79 1.94
C SER A 145 -15.53 -3.07 0.57
N THR A 146 -15.19 -2.29 -0.46
CA THR A 146 -15.74 -2.45 -1.81
C THR A 146 -14.71 -2.20 -2.91
N LEU A 147 -14.83 -2.92 -4.03
CA LEU A 147 -14.01 -2.75 -5.23
C LEU A 147 -14.14 -1.33 -5.80
N SER A 148 -15.36 -0.79 -5.86
CA SER A 148 -15.58 0.57 -6.36
C SER A 148 -14.85 1.63 -5.55
N LYS A 149 -14.76 1.46 -4.22
CA LYS A 149 -13.97 2.36 -3.35
C LYS A 149 -12.48 2.22 -3.63
N LEU A 150 -11.97 0.98 -3.74
CA LEU A 150 -10.57 0.72 -4.09
C LEU A 150 -10.19 1.33 -5.43
N LEU A 151 -10.98 1.10 -6.49
CA LEU A 151 -10.72 1.63 -7.82
C LEU A 151 -10.77 3.15 -7.85
N ARG A 152 -11.74 3.78 -7.17
CA ARG A 152 -11.80 5.25 -7.05
C ARG A 152 -10.57 5.83 -6.36
N ILE A 153 -10.15 5.23 -5.24
CA ILE A 153 -8.96 5.69 -4.51
C ILE A 153 -7.70 5.50 -5.35
N THR A 154 -7.58 4.34 -6.00
CA THR A 154 -6.48 4.04 -6.93
C THR A 154 -6.44 5.06 -8.07
N ALA A 155 -7.58 5.39 -8.66
CA ALA A 155 -7.69 6.38 -9.71
C ALA A 155 -7.27 7.78 -9.24
N TYR A 156 -7.68 8.21 -8.03
CA TYR A 156 -7.20 9.47 -7.44
C TYR A 156 -5.69 9.48 -7.20
N LEU A 157 -5.11 8.36 -6.76
CA LEU A 157 -3.66 8.24 -6.59
C LEU A 157 -2.93 8.33 -7.93
N LEU A 158 -3.41 7.62 -8.96
CA LEU A 158 -2.85 7.70 -10.31
C LEU A 158 -2.95 9.12 -10.87
N ARG A 159 -4.08 9.81 -10.69
CA ARG A 159 -4.24 11.22 -11.06
C ARG A 159 -3.25 12.11 -10.33
N PHE A 160 -3.10 11.93 -9.02
CA PHE A 160 -2.15 12.71 -8.23
C PHE A 160 -0.72 12.54 -8.76
N ILE A 161 -0.29 11.29 -9.02
CA ILE A 161 1.02 10.99 -9.59
C ILE A 161 1.20 11.66 -10.95
N ARG A 162 0.20 11.58 -11.84
CA ARG A 162 0.21 12.26 -13.15
C ARG A 162 0.35 13.77 -12.98
N ASN A 163 -0.45 14.37 -12.09
CA ASN A 163 -0.41 15.82 -11.82
C ASN A 163 0.93 16.28 -11.23
N CYS A 164 1.59 15.46 -10.41
CA CYS A 164 2.93 15.75 -9.89
C CYS A 164 4.00 15.76 -10.98
N ARG A 165 3.79 14.98 -12.06
CA ARG A 165 4.71 14.88 -13.21
C ARG A 165 4.39 15.88 -14.32
N SER A 166 3.24 16.56 -14.26
CA SER A 166 2.79 17.51 -15.28
C SER A 166 2.93 18.98 -14.83
N PRO A 167 3.21 19.90 -15.77
CA PRO A 167 3.10 21.35 -15.55
C PRO A 167 1.71 21.73 -15.05
N ILE A 168 1.62 22.80 -14.25
CA ILE A 168 0.38 23.23 -13.56
C ILE A 168 -0.81 23.38 -14.53
N LEU A 169 -0.54 23.88 -15.74
CA LEU A 169 -1.54 24.12 -16.78
C LEU A 169 -2.16 22.83 -17.37
N GLN A 170 -1.44 21.71 -17.31
CA GLN A 170 -1.87 20.41 -17.86
C GLN A 170 -2.43 19.47 -16.78
N ARG A 171 -2.52 19.93 -15.52
CA ARG A 171 -3.02 19.11 -14.42
C ARG A 171 -4.51 18.87 -14.54
N ASN A 172 -4.93 17.62 -14.33
CA ASN A 172 -6.33 17.28 -14.21
C ASN A 172 -6.87 17.78 -12.85
N LYS A 173 -7.75 18.78 -12.90
CA LYS A 173 -8.43 19.38 -11.73
C LYS A 173 -9.92 18.98 -11.63
N ALA A 174 -10.36 17.97 -12.39
CA ALA A 174 -11.75 17.54 -12.39
C ALA A 174 -12.20 17.11 -10.99
N LYS A 175 -13.44 17.42 -10.60
CA LYS A 175 -13.98 17.07 -9.28
C LYS A 175 -14.17 15.55 -9.10
N TYR A 176 -14.60 14.87 -10.15
CA TYR A 176 -14.95 13.45 -10.13
C TYR A 176 -13.96 12.63 -10.94
N VAL A 177 -13.84 11.34 -10.60
CA VAL A 177 -13.04 10.36 -11.34
C VAL A 177 -13.74 10.02 -12.65
N SER A 178 -13.00 10.09 -13.76
CA SER A 178 -13.55 9.73 -15.07
C SER A 178 -13.62 8.21 -15.26
N ARG A 179 -14.34 7.76 -16.29
CA ARG A 179 -14.42 6.33 -16.63
C ARG A 179 -13.03 5.78 -17.01
N GLU A 180 -12.26 6.57 -17.73
CA GLU A 180 -10.91 6.24 -18.20
C GLU A 180 -9.97 6.05 -17.01
N GLU A 181 -10.06 6.90 -15.99
CA GLU A 181 -9.24 6.76 -14.78
C GLU A 181 -9.62 5.53 -13.94
N LEU A 182 -10.91 5.15 -13.92
CA LEU A 182 -11.34 3.90 -13.32
C LEU A 182 -10.86 2.68 -14.11
N GLN A 183 -10.82 2.77 -15.44
CA GLN A 183 -10.30 1.73 -16.31
C GLN A 183 -8.79 1.54 -16.07
N ASP A 184 -8.03 2.63 -16.03
CA ASP A 184 -6.59 2.61 -15.71
C ASP A 184 -6.32 2.01 -14.32
N ALA A 185 -7.14 2.38 -13.33
CA ALA A 185 -7.04 1.81 -11.99
C ALA A 185 -7.32 0.30 -12.01
N THR A 186 -8.29 -0.15 -12.79
CA THR A 186 -8.64 -1.57 -12.92
C THR A 186 -7.49 -2.35 -13.54
N GLU A 187 -6.93 -1.86 -14.64
CA GLU A 187 -5.83 -2.51 -15.34
C GLU A 187 -4.54 -2.53 -14.50
N CYS A 188 -4.29 -1.49 -13.71
CA CYS A 188 -3.17 -1.47 -12.77
C CYS A 188 -3.25 -2.64 -11.77
N TRP A 189 -4.45 -2.93 -11.26
CA TRP A 189 -4.67 -4.06 -10.35
C TRP A 189 -4.57 -5.41 -11.06
N ILE A 190 -5.07 -5.52 -12.29
CA ILE A 190 -4.93 -6.73 -13.12
C ILE A 190 -3.45 -7.03 -13.36
N LEU A 191 -2.67 -6.04 -13.81
CA LEU A 191 -1.24 -6.18 -14.05
C LEU A 191 -0.49 -6.61 -12.79
N ASN A 192 -0.80 -6.00 -11.65
CA ASN A 192 -0.22 -6.37 -10.38
C ASN A 192 -0.50 -7.84 -10.01
N CYS A 193 -1.73 -8.30 -10.25
CA CYS A 193 -2.12 -9.69 -10.01
C CYS A 193 -1.39 -10.65 -10.95
N GLN A 194 -1.26 -10.29 -12.22
CA GLN A 194 -0.57 -11.11 -13.22
C GLN A 194 0.92 -11.23 -12.92
N ARG A 195 1.59 -10.12 -12.58
CA ARG A 195 3.01 -10.12 -12.19
C ARG A 195 3.31 -10.95 -10.95
N THR A 196 2.34 -11.05 -10.05
CA THR A 196 2.50 -11.84 -8.83
C THR A 196 2.19 -13.33 -9.05
N SER A 197 1.29 -13.65 -9.98
CA SER A 197 0.74 -15.02 -10.12
C SER A 197 1.24 -15.78 -11.36
N PHE A 198 1.73 -15.08 -12.39
CA PHE A 198 2.08 -15.63 -13.71
C PHE A 198 3.46 -15.12 -14.18
N LYS A 199 4.46 -15.20 -13.30
CA LYS A 199 5.81 -14.68 -13.56
C LYS A 199 6.45 -15.33 -14.78
N ASP A 200 6.36 -16.66 -14.86
CA ASP A 200 6.97 -17.45 -15.92
C ASP A 200 6.30 -17.16 -17.27
N GLU A 201 4.97 -17.07 -17.31
CA GLU A 201 4.21 -16.66 -18.50
C GLU A 201 4.60 -15.24 -18.94
N MET A 202 4.68 -14.29 -18.01
CA MET A 202 5.07 -12.91 -18.34
C MET A 202 6.48 -12.83 -18.89
N LEU A 203 7.42 -13.54 -18.29
CA LEU A 203 8.81 -13.58 -18.72
C LEU A 203 8.93 -14.19 -20.12
N TYR A 204 8.26 -15.32 -20.36
CA TYR A 204 8.20 -15.95 -21.68
C TYR A 204 7.59 -15.00 -22.72
N LEU A 205 6.45 -14.35 -22.43
CA LEU A 205 5.76 -13.51 -23.42
C LEU A 205 6.55 -12.25 -23.77
N LYS A 206 7.41 -11.74 -22.86
CA LYS A 206 8.29 -10.60 -23.12
C LYS A 206 9.54 -10.99 -23.91
N LEU A 207 10.25 -12.04 -23.48
CA LEU A 207 11.56 -12.39 -24.03
C LEU A 207 11.51 -13.43 -25.16
N LYS A 208 10.52 -14.33 -25.13
CA LYS A 208 10.38 -15.49 -26.03
C LYS A 208 11.61 -16.42 -26.09
N ASP A 209 12.48 -16.36 -25.09
CA ASP A 209 13.77 -17.06 -25.05
C ASP A 209 13.69 -18.47 -24.41
N THR A 210 12.59 -18.77 -23.73
CA THR A 210 12.35 -20.07 -23.08
C THR A 210 11.25 -20.88 -23.79
N LYS A 211 11.03 -22.13 -23.41
CA LYS A 211 9.89 -22.91 -23.94
C LYS A 211 8.57 -22.36 -23.38
N PRO A 212 7.50 -22.24 -24.20
CA PRO A 212 6.21 -21.76 -23.72
C PRO A 212 5.65 -22.67 -22.62
N THR A 213 5.18 -22.06 -21.53
CA THR A 213 4.47 -22.79 -20.48
C THR A 213 3.20 -23.46 -21.04
N VAL A 214 2.67 -24.45 -20.33
CA VAL A 214 1.45 -25.16 -20.74
C VAL A 214 0.29 -24.17 -20.92
N LEU A 215 0.17 -23.22 -19.99
CA LEU A 215 -0.80 -22.11 -20.01
C LEU A 215 -0.72 -21.28 -21.29
N VAL A 216 0.48 -20.84 -21.67
CA VAL A 216 0.69 -20.01 -22.87
C VAL A 216 0.19 -20.72 -24.13
N ARG A 217 0.49 -22.02 -24.28
CA ARG A 217 0.03 -22.80 -25.44
C ARG A 217 -1.47 -23.02 -25.44
N GLN A 218 -2.03 -23.44 -24.32
CA GLN A 218 -3.44 -23.83 -24.24
C GLN A 218 -4.38 -22.64 -24.42
N LEU A 219 -4.06 -21.51 -23.79
CA LEU A 219 -4.88 -20.30 -23.80
C LEU A 219 -4.43 -19.27 -24.83
N ARG A 220 -3.43 -19.59 -25.66
CA ARG A 220 -2.86 -18.70 -26.68
C ARG A 220 -2.59 -17.32 -26.10
N LEU A 221 -1.89 -17.30 -24.97
CA LEU A 221 -1.67 -16.09 -24.20
C LEU A 221 -0.83 -15.08 -25.00
N TYR A 222 -1.15 -13.81 -24.86
CA TYR A 222 -0.40 -12.72 -25.46
C TYR A 222 -0.46 -11.47 -24.59
N LEU A 223 0.48 -10.54 -24.79
CA LEU A 223 0.48 -9.24 -24.12
C LEU A 223 -0.29 -8.22 -24.95
N ASN A 224 -1.20 -7.50 -24.30
CA ASN A 224 -1.86 -6.36 -24.93
C ASN A 224 -0.94 -5.12 -24.95
N ASN A 225 -1.46 -4.00 -25.47
CA ASN A 225 -0.73 -2.72 -25.57
C ASN A 225 -0.31 -2.11 -24.21
N LYS A 226 -0.71 -2.72 -23.09
CA LYS A 226 -0.42 -2.28 -21.72
C LYS A 226 0.31 -3.37 -20.91
N ASP A 227 0.94 -4.34 -21.59
CA ASP A 227 1.67 -5.47 -20.99
C ASP A 227 0.84 -6.40 -20.10
N ALA A 228 -0.48 -6.39 -20.24
CA ALA A 228 -1.36 -7.31 -19.52
C ALA A 228 -1.52 -8.61 -20.32
N ILE A 229 -1.53 -9.74 -19.62
CA ILE A 229 -1.75 -11.05 -20.23
C ILE A 229 -3.22 -11.20 -20.59
N CYS A 230 -3.49 -11.37 -21.88
CA CYS A 230 -4.80 -11.68 -22.43
C CYS A 230 -4.82 -13.12 -22.95
N CYS A 231 -5.98 -13.76 -22.87
CA CYS A 231 -6.22 -15.07 -23.47
C CYS A 231 -6.65 -14.88 -24.93
N GLY A 232 -6.02 -15.64 -25.82
CA GLY A 232 -6.46 -15.74 -27.21
C GLY A 232 -7.66 -16.68 -27.32
N GLY A 233 -8.55 -16.39 -28.27
CA GLY A 233 -9.81 -17.14 -28.41
C GLY A 233 -10.35 -17.26 -29.83
N ARG A 234 -11.35 -18.13 -29.99
CA ARG A 234 -12.05 -18.36 -31.27
C ARG A 234 -13.02 -17.23 -31.65
N ILE A 235 -13.32 -16.32 -30.72
CA ILE A 235 -14.31 -15.25 -30.87
C ILE A 235 -13.71 -13.91 -31.34
N HIS A 236 -12.50 -13.91 -31.89
CA HIS A 236 -11.84 -12.69 -32.40
C HIS A 236 -12.68 -11.94 -33.46
N ASN A 237 -13.49 -12.67 -34.25
CA ASN A 237 -14.39 -12.11 -35.27
C ASN A 237 -15.80 -11.76 -34.76
N ALA A 238 -16.13 -12.02 -33.49
CA ALA A 238 -17.46 -11.71 -32.98
C ALA A 238 -17.69 -10.19 -32.86
N PRO A 239 -18.92 -9.68 -33.05
CA PRO A 239 -19.23 -8.25 -32.90
C PRO A 239 -19.40 -7.87 -31.41
N VAL A 240 -18.39 -8.15 -30.59
CA VAL A 240 -18.36 -7.84 -29.15
C VAL A 240 -17.17 -6.93 -28.83
N CYS A 241 -17.18 -6.29 -27.66
CA CYS A 241 -16.07 -5.41 -27.29
C CYS A 241 -14.76 -6.19 -27.12
N GLU A 242 -13.64 -5.50 -27.29
CA GLU A 242 -12.32 -6.11 -27.36
C GLU A 242 -11.92 -6.88 -26.11
N ASN A 243 -12.27 -6.37 -24.92
CA ASN A 243 -12.06 -7.08 -23.66
C ASN A 243 -12.88 -8.38 -23.57
N THR A 244 -14.00 -8.50 -24.29
CA THR A 244 -14.76 -9.76 -24.38
C THR A 244 -14.12 -10.74 -25.36
N LYS A 245 -13.48 -10.23 -26.42
CA LYS A 245 -12.76 -11.06 -27.39
C LYS A 245 -11.48 -11.64 -26.80
N PHE A 246 -10.81 -10.83 -25.98
CA PHE A 246 -9.48 -11.07 -25.45
C PHE A 246 -9.44 -10.86 -23.94
N PRO A 247 -10.09 -11.78 -23.21
CA PRO A 247 -10.25 -11.69 -21.76
C PRO A 247 -8.92 -11.75 -21.02
N TYR A 248 -8.82 -11.07 -19.88
CA TYR A 248 -7.61 -11.06 -19.05
C TYR A 248 -7.38 -12.41 -18.37
N LEU A 249 -6.13 -12.86 -18.32
CA LEU A 249 -5.76 -14.05 -17.55
C LEU A 249 -5.70 -13.71 -16.05
N LEU A 250 -6.49 -14.39 -15.23
CA LEU A 250 -6.52 -14.21 -13.77
C LEU A 250 -6.44 -15.56 -13.04
N PRO A 251 -5.77 -15.65 -11.87
CA PRO A 251 -5.62 -16.90 -11.13
C PRO A 251 -6.95 -17.40 -10.54
N ARG A 252 -7.18 -18.72 -10.53
CA ARG A 252 -8.41 -19.33 -9.99
C ARG A 252 -8.59 -19.10 -8.48
N ASN A 253 -7.51 -19.08 -7.71
CA ASN A 253 -7.50 -18.82 -6.27
C ASN A 253 -7.54 -17.33 -5.91
N TYR A 254 -8.35 -16.58 -6.64
CA TYR A 254 -8.83 -15.27 -6.20
C TYR A 254 -9.59 -15.36 -4.85
N ALA A 255 -10.02 -16.55 -4.43
CA ALA A 255 -10.85 -16.80 -3.26
C ALA A 255 -10.09 -16.99 -1.92
N SER A 256 -8.79 -17.30 -1.93
CA SER A 256 -8.03 -17.61 -0.69
C SER A 256 -6.85 -16.68 -0.42
N SER A 257 -6.52 -15.78 -1.36
CA SER A 257 -5.59 -14.68 -1.15
C SER A 257 -6.37 -13.40 -0.78
N VAL A 258 -5.64 -12.28 -0.62
CA VAL A 258 -6.05 -10.89 -0.30
C VAL A 258 -7.32 -10.37 -1.04
N TRP A 259 -7.85 -11.15 -1.97
CA TRP A 259 -8.95 -10.87 -2.88
C TRP A 259 -10.25 -11.68 -2.62
N ALA A 260 -10.39 -12.37 -1.49
CA ALA A 260 -11.61 -13.10 -1.12
C ALA A 260 -12.91 -12.24 -1.01
N PRO A 261 -12.87 -10.97 -0.54
CA PRO A 261 -14.06 -10.10 -0.52
C PRO A 261 -14.65 -9.74 -1.90
N PHE A 262 -13.97 -10.09 -3.00
CA PHE A 262 -14.19 -9.54 -4.34
C PHE A 262 -15.19 -10.36 -5.19
N LYS A 263 -15.70 -11.48 -4.68
CA LYS A 263 -16.56 -12.42 -5.45
C LYS A 263 -17.99 -11.90 -5.70
N ARG A 264 -18.53 -10.99 -4.88
CA ARG A 264 -19.96 -10.61 -4.95
C ARG A 264 -20.31 -9.60 -6.05
N ASN A 265 -19.36 -8.77 -6.53
CA ASN A 265 -19.69 -7.63 -7.39
C ASN A 265 -19.18 -7.72 -8.84
N LEU A 266 -18.40 -8.74 -9.19
CA LEU A 266 -17.95 -8.98 -10.58
C LEU A 266 -18.81 -10.02 -11.32
N LEU A 267 -19.73 -10.70 -10.63
CA LEU A 267 -20.58 -11.75 -11.21
C LEU A 267 -21.99 -11.29 -11.60
N THR A 268 -22.29 -9.99 -11.56
CA THR A 268 -23.55 -9.50 -12.11
C THR A 268 -23.37 -9.18 -13.60
N LYS A 269 -23.71 -10.19 -14.43
CA LYS A 269 -23.90 -10.17 -15.89
C LYS A 269 -22.72 -10.72 -16.75
N SER A 270 -22.53 -12.03 -16.75
CA SER A 270 -22.62 -12.81 -17.99
C SER A 270 -22.77 -14.31 -17.67
N LYS A 271 -23.63 -14.98 -18.45
CA LYS A 271 -23.88 -16.43 -18.40
C LYS A 271 -22.89 -17.14 -19.32
N MET A 272 -22.47 -18.35 -18.92
CA MET A 272 -21.82 -19.44 -19.71
C MET A 272 -20.34 -19.21 -20.09
N TYR A 273 -19.42 -20.19 -20.03
CA TYR A 273 -19.51 -21.61 -20.38
C TYR A 273 -18.73 -22.52 -19.41
N LYS A 274 -19.33 -23.65 -19.02
CA LYS A 274 -18.60 -24.83 -18.51
C LYS A 274 -18.04 -25.58 -19.71
N LYS A 275 -16.73 -25.83 -19.75
CA LYS A 275 -16.18 -26.93 -20.53
C LYS A 275 -15.40 -27.84 -19.59
N SER A 276 -15.83 -29.09 -19.57
CA SER A 276 -15.31 -30.18 -18.75
C SER A 276 -13.85 -30.47 -19.09
N ASP A 277 -13.14 -30.92 -18.05
CA ASP A 277 -11.84 -31.60 -18.09
C ASP A 277 -10.61 -30.73 -18.38
N MET A 278 -10.36 -29.77 -17.49
CA MET A 278 -9.04 -29.46 -16.91
C MET A 278 -9.26 -28.39 -15.83
N THR A 279 -9.17 -28.81 -14.58
CA THR A 279 -9.26 -27.93 -13.41
C THR A 279 -8.09 -26.96 -13.39
N ASP A 280 -8.35 -25.65 -13.49
CA ASP A 280 -7.71 -24.59 -12.67
C ASP A 280 -7.66 -23.14 -13.22
N ILE A 281 -8.54 -22.69 -14.13
CA ILE A 281 -8.47 -21.30 -14.68
C ILE A 281 -9.85 -20.67 -14.93
N TRP A 282 -10.01 -19.37 -14.65
CA TRP A 282 -11.19 -18.56 -15.05
C TRP A 282 -10.82 -17.56 -16.16
N ILE A 283 -11.80 -17.30 -17.03
CA ILE A 283 -11.71 -16.37 -18.16
C ILE A 283 -12.86 -15.36 -17.97
N GLN A 284 -12.57 -14.05 -17.95
CA GLN A 284 -13.56 -12.96 -17.85
C GLN A 284 -13.56 -12.08 -19.09
#